data_AF-A0A955WZ82-F1
#
_entry.id   AF-A0A955WZ82-F1
#
_cell.length_a   1.000
_cell.length_b   1.000
_cell.length_c   1.000
_cell.angle_alpha   90.00
_cell.angle_beta   90.00
_cell.angle_gamma   90.00
#
_symmetry.space_group_name_H-M   'P 1'
#
loop_
_entity.id
_entity.type
_entity.pdbx_description
1 polymer ?
#
loop_
_entity_poly.entity_id
_entity_poly.type
_entity_poly.pdbx_seq_one_letter_code
_entity_poly.pdbx_strand_id
1 'polypeptide(L)'
;QRAFSLVGPYGSGKSAFLTFLTNLLAHGPAHKPAVERLNWMDFAQGQRTRKDLVDVAPLVPCLLTGRRVHLGTALLAALRETADAFWQGRGVNPPVVQALREADDAAGEAAPDDDQIVELALALAAQIERSSRSGRGLLLVIDEFGKFLEWAALHPAQADVYLLQRLAEAAARSPAPLILINVLHQDMASYARGLPRAMRDEWTKWRGASTPFPTSNRPNMSCTCWMGR
;
A
#
# COMPACT_ATOMS: atom_id res chain seq x y z
N GLN A 1 -5.71 -6.60 -12.45
CA GLN A 1 -5.98 -6.13 -11.08
C GLN A 1 -4.68 -5.59 -10.49
N ARG A 2 -4.72 -4.48 -9.73
CA ARG A 2 -3.53 -3.84 -9.10
C ARG A 2 -3.72 -3.53 -7.61
N ALA A 3 -4.78 -4.06 -7.00
CA ALA A 3 -5.06 -3.95 -5.58
C ALA A 3 -5.03 -5.34 -4.95
N PHE A 4 -4.33 -5.49 -3.84
CA PHE A 4 -4.09 -6.76 -3.18
C PHE A 4 -4.34 -6.68 -1.68
N SER A 5 -4.76 -7.80 -1.09
CA SER A 5 -5.05 -7.90 0.34
C SER A 5 -4.22 -9.02 0.98
N LEU A 6 -3.48 -8.69 2.03
CA LEU A 6 -2.72 -9.64 2.84
C LEU A 6 -3.35 -9.75 4.23
N VAL A 7 -3.95 -10.90 4.52
CA VAL A 7 -4.67 -11.14 5.79
C VAL A 7 -3.98 -12.26 6.56
N GLY A 8 -3.73 -12.05 7.84
CA GLY A 8 -3.20 -13.09 8.73
C GLY A 8 -2.98 -12.60 10.16
N PRO A 9 -2.91 -13.50 11.16
CA PRO A 9 -2.80 -13.15 12.58
C PRO A 9 -1.55 -12.32 12.91
N TYR A 10 -1.55 -11.65 14.07
CA TYR A 10 -0.34 -11.01 14.61
C TYR A 10 0.82 -12.02 14.67
N GLY A 11 2.03 -11.55 14.35
CA GLY A 11 3.23 -12.40 14.36
C GLY A 11 3.39 -13.33 13.15
N SER A 12 2.48 -13.32 12.18
CA SER A 12 2.54 -14.20 10.99
C SER A 12 3.56 -13.77 9.92
N GLY A 13 4.47 -12.83 10.22
CA GLY A 13 5.51 -12.36 9.29
C GLY A 13 5.05 -11.39 8.19
N LYS A 14 3.83 -10.86 8.21
CA LYS A 14 3.30 -9.94 7.18
C LYS A 14 4.16 -8.71 6.96
N SER A 15 4.48 -7.97 8.03
CA SER A 15 5.30 -6.75 7.92
C SER A 15 6.73 -7.06 7.47
N ALA A 16 7.28 -8.23 7.84
CA ALA A 16 8.57 -8.70 7.32
C ALA A 16 8.51 -9.00 5.82
N PHE A 17 7.44 -9.66 5.36
CA PHE A 17 7.17 -9.90 3.94
C PHE A 17 6.97 -8.59 3.17
N LEU A 18 6.20 -7.63 3.70
CA LEU A 18 6.02 -6.31 3.07
C LEU A 18 7.35 -5.55 2.96
N THR A 19 8.18 -5.61 3.99
CA THR A 19 9.50 -4.98 3.98
C THR A 19 10.39 -5.62 2.91
N PHE A 20 10.38 -6.95 2.82
CA PHE A 20 11.07 -7.68 1.77
C PHE A 20 10.58 -7.31 0.36
N LEU A 21 9.26 -7.35 0.14
CA LEU A 21 8.62 -7.02 -1.13
C LEU A 21 8.87 -5.56 -1.54
N THR A 22 8.79 -4.63 -0.58
CA THR A 22 9.07 -3.21 -0.79
C THR A 22 10.51 -3.01 -1.25
N ASN A 23 11.48 -3.63 -0.57
CA ASN A 23 12.88 -3.54 -0.96
C ASN A 23 13.15 -4.18 -2.33
N LEU A 24 12.45 -5.27 -2.65
CA LEU A 24 12.52 -5.91 -3.95
C LEU A 24 12.02 -4.98 -5.06
N LEU A 25 10.89 -4.29 -4.86
CA LEU A 25 10.25 -3.45 -5.89
C LEU A 25 10.80 -2.01 -5.97
N ALA A 26 11.39 -1.48 -4.89
CA ALA A 26 11.84 -0.09 -4.84
C ALA A 26 13.19 0.18 -5.51
N HIS A 27 13.99 -0.87 -5.76
CA HIS A 27 15.33 -0.77 -6.35
C HIS A 27 16.29 0.18 -5.58
N GLY A 28 16.03 0.40 -4.29
CA GLY A 28 16.89 1.17 -3.40
C GLY A 28 18.11 0.37 -2.91
N PRO A 29 18.85 0.88 -1.90
CA PRO A 29 20.06 0.23 -1.39
C PRO A 29 19.86 -1.22 -0.94
N ALA A 30 18.65 -1.56 -0.47
CA ALA A 30 18.29 -2.90 0.01
C ALA A 30 17.78 -3.85 -1.09
N HIS A 31 17.68 -3.41 -2.35
CA HIS A 31 17.17 -4.23 -3.45
C HIS A 31 18.09 -5.41 -3.77
N LYS A 32 19.39 -5.18 -3.93
CA LYS A 32 20.35 -6.25 -4.21
C LYS A 32 20.32 -7.35 -3.11
N PRO A 33 20.39 -7.02 -1.80
CA PRO A 33 20.18 -7.99 -0.73
C PRO A 33 18.82 -8.70 -0.79
N ALA A 34 17.73 -8.02 -1.19
CA ALA A 34 16.41 -8.64 -1.33
C ALA A 34 16.38 -9.66 -2.48
N VAL A 35 16.94 -9.32 -3.65
CA VAL A 35 17.08 -10.24 -4.79
C VAL A 35 17.94 -11.46 -4.40
N GLU A 36 19.03 -11.25 -3.66
CA GLU A 36 19.88 -12.35 -3.18
C GLU A 36 19.14 -13.31 -2.24
N ARG A 37 18.28 -12.79 -1.35
CA ARG A 37 17.42 -13.63 -0.49
C ARG A 37 16.35 -14.38 -1.28
N LEU A 38 15.80 -13.77 -2.32
CA LEU A 38 14.86 -14.45 -3.24
C LEU A 38 15.54 -15.66 -3.90
N ASN A 39 16.77 -15.50 -4.38
CA ASN A 39 17.54 -16.57 -5.02
C ASN A 39 17.72 -17.79 -4.09
N TRP A 40 17.83 -17.58 -2.78
CA TRP A 40 17.92 -18.70 -1.82
C TRP A 40 16.59 -19.47 -1.70
N MET A 41 15.46 -18.78 -1.78
CA MET A 41 14.13 -19.39 -1.70
C MET A 41 13.73 -20.11 -3.00
N ASP A 42 14.04 -19.50 -4.16
CA ASP A 42 13.74 -20.08 -5.49
C ASP A 42 14.64 -21.29 -5.80
N PHE A 43 15.92 -21.26 -5.40
CA PHE A 43 16.82 -22.42 -5.52
C PHE A 43 16.29 -23.63 -4.74
N ALA A 44 15.66 -23.40 -3.58
CA ALA A 44 15.07 -24.46 -2.77
C ALA A 44 13.75 -25.03 -3.35
N GLN A 45 13.10 -24.35 -4.31
CA GLN A 45 11.75 -24.70 -4.77
C GLN A 45 11.61 -24.91 -6.29
N GLY A 46 12.66 -24.67 -7.09
CA GLY A 46 12.71 -25.07 -8.50
C GLY A 46 11.66 -24.44 -9.40
N GLN A 47 11.07 -23.29 -9.04
CA GLN A 47 10.01 -22.64 -9.83
C GLN A 47 10.31 -21.16 -10.12
N ARG A 48 10.13 -20.83 -11.40
CA ARG A 48 10.24 -19.53 -12.10
C ARG A 48 11.63 -18.87 -12.07
N THR A 49 12.03 -18.41 -13.26
CA THR A 49 13.35 -17.86 -13.52
C THR A 49 13.45 -16.43 -12.98
N ARG A 50 14.45 -16.20 -12.11
CA ARG A 50 15.04 -14.92 -11.65
C ARG A 50 14.82 -13.70 -12.55
N LYS A 51 14.81 -13.89 -13.87
CA LYS A 51 14.65 -12.84 -14.88
C LYS A 51 13.33 -12.05 -14.73
N ASP A 52 12.22 -12.72 -14.41
CA ASP A 52 10.89 -12.09 -14.37
C ASP A 52 10.70 -11.17 -13.14
N LEU A 53 11.45 -11.40 -12.06
CA LEU A 53 11.37 -10.65 -10.79
C LEU A 53 12.49 -9.62 -10.61
N VAL A 54 13.55 -9.70 -11.42
CA VAL A 54 14.67 -8.75 -11.40
C VAL A 54 14.49 -7.64 -12.44
N ASP A 55 13.76 -7.92 -13.54
CA ASP A 55 13.48 -6.93 -14.60
C ASP A 55 12.18 -6.13 -14.37
N VAL A 56 11.58 -6.20 -13.18
CA VAL A 56 10.43 -5.33 -12.85
C VAL A 56 10.87 -3.88 -12.73
N ALA A 57 10.07 -2.99 -13.30
CA ALA A 57 10.32 -1.57 -13.24
C ALA A 57 10.21 -1.07 -11.78
N PRO A 58 11.13 -0.20 -11.31
CA PRO A 58 11.17 0.22 -9.91
C PRO A 58 9.93 1.01 -9.52
N LEU A 59 9.29 0.66 -8.41
CA LEU A 59 8.14 1.36 -7.87
C LEU A 59 8.53 2.15 -6.62
N VAL A 60 8.08 3.39 -6.51
CA VAL A 60 8.32 4.22 -5.33
C VAL A 60 7.38 3.78 -4.21
N PRO A 61 7.89 3.35 -3.05
CA PRO A 61 7.03 2.92 -1.95
C PRO A 61 6.45 4.11 -1.18
N CYS A 62 5.13 4.13 -1.07
CA CYS A 62 4.36 4.96 -0.16
C CYS A 62 3.84 4.05 0.96
N LEU A 63 4.39 4.21 2.16
CA LEU A 63 4.11 3.34 3.29
C LEU A 63 3.19 4.05 4.29
N LEU A 64 1.99 3.51 4.48
CA LEU A 64 1.01 4.00 5.44
C LEU A 64 0.80 2.95 6.54
N THR A 65 1.18 3.26 7.76
CA THR A 65 0.88 2.40 8.92
C THR A 65 -0.40 2.85 9.60
N GLY A 66 -1.29 1.89 9.86
CA GLY A 66 -2.57 2.10 10.51
C GLY A 66 -2.47 2.84 11.83
N ARG A 67 -3.34 3.83 11.99
CA ARG A 67 -3.57 4.62 13.21
C ARG A 67 -5.07 4.85 13.37
N ARG A 68 -5.53 5.19 14.58
CA ARG A 68 -6.94 5.51 14.84
C ARG A 68 -7.24 6.97 14.45
N VAL A 69 -7.20 7.25 13.16
CA VAL A 69 -7.46 8.57 12.55
C VAL A 69 -8.24 8.38 11.24
N HIS A 70 -8.70 9.48 10.64
CA HIS A 70 -9.34 9.46 9.33
C HIS A 70 -8.36 8.92 8.25
N LEU A 71 -8.82 7.96 7.44
CA LEU A 71 -7.98 7.29 6.43
C LEU A 71 -7.48 8.29 5.38
N GLY A 72 -8.35 9.16 4.87
CA GLY A 72 -7.99 10.11 3.81
C GLY A 72 -6.89 11.08 4.26
N THR A 73 -6.96 11.54 5.51
CA THR A 73 -5.96 12.44 6.09
C THR A 73 -4.60 11.74 6.23
N ALA A 74 -4.60 10.51 6.75
CA ALA A 74 -3.37 9.75 6.89
C ALA A 74 -2.75 9.36 5.54
N LEU A 75 -3.59 9.11 4.52
CA LEU A 75 -3.14 8.80 3.17
C LEU A 75 -2.54 10.03 2.48
N LEU A 76 -3.15 11.22 2.59
CA LEU A 76 -2.58 12.46 2.07
C LEU A 76 -1.21 12.74 2.67
N ALA A 77 -1.07 12.64 3.99
CA ALA A 77 0.21 12.79 4.66
C ALA A 77 1.26 11.81 4.10
N ALA A 78 0.91 10.53 3.92
CA ALA A 78 1.83 9.53 3.37
C ALA A 78 2.20 9.81 1.90
N LEU A 79 1.26 10.26 1.07
CA LEU A 79 1.51 10.64 -0.32
C LEU A 79 2.43 11.87 -0.39
N ARG A 80 2.18 12.90 0.44
CA ARG A 80 3.01 14.09 0.57
C ARG A 80 4.44 13.72 0.98
N GLU A 81 4.60 12.95 2.06
CA GLU A 81 5.92 12.50 2.54
C GLU A 81 6.68 11.73 1.46
N THR A 82 5.98 10.88 0.71
CA THR A 82 6.56 10.13 -0.41
C THR A 82 7.02 11.05 -1.54
N ALA A 83 6.19 12.03 -1.90
CA ALA A 83 6.51 13.00 -2.95
C ALA A 83 7.70 13.89 -2.54
N ASP A 84 7.71 14.40 -1.31
CA ASP A 84 8.80 15.20 -0.77
C ASP A 84 10.12 14.43 -0.75
N ALA A 85 10.11 13.16 -0.33
CA ALA A 85 11.29 12.30 -0.34
C ALA A 85 11.79 12.01 -1.77
N PHE A 86 10.89 11.74 -2.72
CA PHE A 86 11.28 11.41 -4.10
C PHE A 86 11.87 12.60 -4.86
N TRP A 87 11.35 13.81 -4.63
CA TRP A 87 11.87 15.04 -5.25
C TRP A 87 12.87 15.82 -4.38
N GLN A 88 13.29 15.27 -3.24
CA GLN A 88 14.29 15.89 -2.39
C GLN A 88 15.58 16.23 -3.18
N GLY A 89 16.17 17.39 -2.90
CA GLY A 89 17.43 17.84 -3.48
C GLY A 89 17.29 18.96 -4.51
N ARG A 90 18.19 18.97 -5.52
CA ARG A 90 18.27 20.05 -6.52
C ARG A 90 17.28 19.81 -7.67
N GLY A 91 16.47 20.81 -7.99
CA GLY A 91 15.52 20.78 -9.11
C GLY A 91 14.24 21.55 -8.77
N VAL A 92 13.37 21.71 -9.76
CA VAL A 92 12.02 22.26 -9.56
C VAL A 92 11.09 21.11 -9.20
N ASN A 93 10.36 21.27 -8.08
CA ASN A 93 9.33 20.32 -7.70
C ASN A 93 8.19 20.36 -8.73
N PRO A 94 7.69 19.20 -9.18
CA PRO A 94 6.53 19.19 -10.06
C PRO A 94 5.28 19.70 -9.33
N PRO A 95 4.27 20.22 -10.06
CA PRO A 95 3.06 20.78 -9.47
C PRO A 95 2.34 19.85 -8.48
N VAL A 96 2.39 18.53 -8.70
CA VAL A 96 1.76 17.54 -7.81
C VAL A 96 2.34 17.56 -6.38
N VAL A 97 3.62 17.89 -6.20
CA VAL A 97 4.23 18.00 -4.87
C VAL A 97 3.59 19.15 -4.10
N GLN A 98 3.39 20.29 -4.78
CA GLN A 98 2.77 21.45 -4.16
C GLN A 98 1.28 21.20 -3.88
N ALA A 99 0.56 20.59 -4.81
CA ALA A 99 -0.85 20.23 -4.61
C ALA A 99 -1.05 19.24 -3.44
N LEU A 100 -0.13 18.28 -3.26
CA LEU A 100 -0.16 17.36 -2.12
C LEU A 100 0.08 18.07 -0.79
N ARG A 101 0.99 19.06 -0.75
CA ARG A 101 1.23 19.87 0.46
C ARG A 101 -0.01 20.68 0.84
N GLU A 102 -0.60 21.37 -0.14
CA GLU A 102 -1.81 22.16 0.06
C GLU A 102 -3.01 21.30 0.53
N ALA A 103 -3.17 20.12 -0.05
CA ALA A 103 -4.22 19.18 0.35
C ALA A 103 -4.00 18.62 1.77
N ASP A 104 -2.75 18.29 2.14
CA ASP A 104 -2.42 17.81 3.50
C ASP A 104 -2.60 18.91 4.55
N ASP A 105 -2.19 20.16 4.25
CA ASP A 105 -2.39 21.32 5.13
C ASP A 105 -3.89 21.56 5.37
N ALA A 106 -4.72 21.51 4.31
CA ALA A 106 -6.17 21.66 4.42
C ALA A 106 -6.83 20.49 5.17
N ALA A 107 -6.29 19.28 5.06
CA ALA A 107 -6.79 18.09 5.76
C ALA A 107 -6.61 18.16 7.29
N GLY A 108 -5.80 19.10 7.78
CA GLY A 108 -5.68 19.43 9.21
C GLY A 108 -6.89 20.19 9.77
N GLU A 109 -7.65 20.87 8.90
CA GLU A 109 -8.80 21.70 9.28
C GLU A 109 -10.15 21.03 8.98
N ALA A 110 -10.23 20.28 7.88
CA ALA A 110 -11.44 19.61 7.43
C ALA A 110 -11.15 18.21 6.88
N ALA A 111 -12.18 17.36 6.85
CA ALA A 111 -12.05 16.05 6.21
C ALA A 111 -11.73 16.25 4.71
N PRO A 112 -10.66 15.60 4.18
CA PRO A 112 -10.28 15.75 2.79
C PRO A 112 -11.30 15.08 1.86
N ASP A 113 -11.38 15.59 0.64
CA ASP A 113 -12.21 15.02 -0.42
C ASP A 113 -11.56 13.76 -1.02
N ASP A 114 -12.29 12.64 -0.98
CA ASP A 114 -11.84 11.36 -1.51
C ASP A 114 -11.52 11.40 -3.01
N ASP A 115 -12.28 12.19 -3.80
CA ASP A 115 -12.01 12.38 -5.23
C ASP A 115 -10.61 12.97 -5.42
N GLN A 116 -10.34 14.06 -4.70
CA GLN A 116 -9.07 14.77 -4.74
C GLN A 116 -7.91 13.86 -4.33
N ILE A 117 -8.07 13.02 -3.31
CA ILE A 117 -7.02 12.08 -2.87
C ILE A 117 -6.69 11.09 -3.98
N VAL A 118 -7.71 10.51 -4.62
CA VAL A 118 -7.53 9.55 -5.71
C VAL A 118 -6.83 10.22 -6.89
N GLU A 119 -7.24 11.43 -7.27
CA GLU A 119 -6.62 12.21 -8.33
C GLU A 119 -5.15 12.52 -8.03
N LEU A 120 -4.83 12.95 -6.81
CA LEU A 120 -3.48 13.23 -6.36
C LEU A 120 -2.59 11.98 -6.37
N ALA A 121 -3.12 10.82 -5.95
CA ALA A 121 -2.39 9.55 -6.00
C ALA A 121 -2.07 9.13 -7.45
N LEU A 122 -3.02 9.28 -8.37
CA LEU A 122 -2.82 9.02 -9.80
C LEU A 122 -1.82 10.00 -10.43
N ALA A 123 -1.96 11.29 -10.12
CA ALA A 123 -1.06 12.34 -10.59
C ALA A 123 0.37 12.10 -10.09
N LEU A 124 0.52 11.68 -8.83
CA LEU A 124 1.82 11.33 -8.25
C LEU A 124 2.44 10.14 -9.00
N ALA A 125 1.70 9.06 -9.20
CA ALA A 125 2.19 7.89 -9.94
C ALA A 125 2.61 8.24 -11.37
N ALA A 126 1.80 9.03 -12.09
CA ALA A 126 2.12 9.49 -13.45
C ALA A 126 3.33 10.43 -13.49
N GLN A 127 3.48 11.30 -12.50
CA GLN A 127 4.62 12.20 -12.42
C GLN A 127 5.92 11.46 -12.08
N ILE A 128 5.85 10.42 -11.24
CA ILE A 128 6.98 9.51 -10.98
C ILE A 128 7.40 8.81 -12.27
N GLU A 129 6.45 8.22 -13.00
CA GLU A 129 6.71 7.47 -14.23
C GLU A 129 7.41 8.32 -15.30
N ARG A 130 6.96 9.57 -15.49
CA ARG A 130 7.52 10.51 -16.47
C ARG A 130 8.83 11.16 -16.02
N SER A 131 9.20 11.03 -14.75
CA SER A 131 10.41 11.65 -14.23
C SER A 131 11.66 10.97 -14.79
N SER A 132 12.76 11.74 -14.92
CA SER A 132 14.07 11.19 -15.25
C SER A 132 14.75 10.44 -14.08
N ARG A 133 14.10 10.42 -12.90
CA ARG A 133 14.58 9.74 -11.69
C ARG A 133 14.32 8.22 -11.78
N SER A 134 14.91 7.48 -10.85
CA SER A 134 14.67 6.04 -10.69
C SER A 134 13.28 5.82 -10.05
N GLY A 135 12.28 5.60 -10.90
CA GLY A 135 10.91 5.32 -10.49
C GLY A 135 10.02 5.21 -11.71
N ARG A 136 9.13 4.23 -11.72
CA ARG A 136 8.23 3.92 -12.85
C ARG A 136 6.79 3.74 -12.41
N GLY A 137 6.48 4.07 -11.16
CA GLY A 137 5.14 4.00 -10.60
C GLY A 137 5.17 4.10 -9.07
N LEU A 138 4.00 3.96 -8.47
CA LEU A 138 3.77 4.06 -7.03
C LEU A 138 3.34 2.70 -6.46
N LEU A 139 3.97 2.31 -5.35
CA LEU A 139 3.57 1.17 -4.53
C LEU A 139 2.99 1.70 -3.22
N LEU A 140 1.68 1.74 -3.10
CA LEU A 140 0.98 2.14 -1.88
C LEU A 140 0.75 0.92 -0.99
N VAL A 141 1.41 0.88 0.17
CA VAL A 141 1.26 -0.18 1.17
C VAL A 141 0.57 0.40 2.39
N ILE A 142 -0.56 -0.20 2.77
CA ILE A 142 -1.30 0.15 3.98
C ILE A 142 -1.17 -1.00 4.97
N ASP A 143 -0.31 -0.87 5.97
CA ASP A 143 -0.17 -1.82 7.06
C ASP A 143 -1.17 -1.51 8.19
N GLU A 144 -1.54 -2.52 8.99
CA GLU A 144 -2.40 -2.32 10.18
C GLU A 144 -3.76 -1.65 9.87
N PHE A 145 -4.33 -1.92 8.69
CA PHE A 145 -5.52 -1.20 8.20
C PHE A 145 -6.73 -1.29 9.12
N GLY A 146 -6.83 -2.35 9.92
CA GLY A 146 -7.88 -2.51 10.92
C GLY A 146 -8.04 -1.31 11.86
N LYS A 147 -6.97 -0.54 12.12
CA LYS A 147 -7.03 0.67 12.96
C LYS A 147 -7.83 1.82 12.32
N PHE A 148 -7.81 1.94 10.99
CA PHE A 148 -8.67 2.88 10.28
C PHE A 148 -10.14 2.44 10.35
N LEU A 149 -10.40 1.13 10.26
CA LEU A 149 -11.75 0.59 10.47
C LEU A 149 -12.27 0.81 11.88
N GLU A 150 -11.42 0.66 12.90
CA GLU A 150 -11.77 0.97 14.30
C GLU A 150 -12.15 2.45 14.46
N TRP A 151 -11.38 3.37 13.87
CA TRP A 151 -11.72 4.78 13.88
C TRP A 151 -13.03 5.05 13.15
N ALA A 152 -13.23 4.42 11.99
CA ALA A 152 -14.41 4.53 11.17
C ALA A 152 -15.69 4.05 11.88
N ALA A 153 -15.60 2.97 12.65
CA ALA A 153 -16.70 2.46 13.47
C ALA A 153 -17.17 3.46 14.54
N LEU A 154 -16.23 4.25 15.09
CA LEU A 154 -16.51 5.26 16.11
C LEU A 154 -16.99 6.59 15.52
N HIS A 155 -16.71 6.85 14.24
CA HIS A 155 -17.02 8.13 13.56
C HIS A 155 -17.78 7.90 12.24
N PRO A 156 -18.94 7.21 12.24
CA PRO A 156 -19.60 6.76 11.01
C PRO A 156 -20.04 7.89 10.07
N ALA A 157 -20.24 9.12 10.57
CA ALA A 157 -20.57 10.29 9.75
C ALA A 157 -19.36 10.89 9.02
N GLN A 158 -18.14 10.54 9.43
CA GLN A 158 -16.88 11.04 8.87
C GLN A 158 -16.05 9.92 8.24
N ALA A 159 -16.55 8.70 8.27
CA ALA A 159 -15.77 7.53 7.94
C ALA A 159 -16.05 7.09 6.51
N ASP A 160 -15.08 7.32 5.63
CA ASP A 160 -15.22 6.90 4.25
C ASP A 160 -14.38 5.67 3.90
N VAL A 161 -15.05 4.51 3.95
CA VAL A 161 -14.48 3.23 3.51
C VAL A 161 -14.52 3.10 1.97
N TYR A 162 -15.21 4.02 1.28
CA TYR A 162 -15.29 4.09 -0.17
C TYR A 162 -13.94 4.46 -0.80
N LEU A 163 -13.12 5.29 -0.14
CA LEU A 163 -11.79 5.71 -0.62
C LEU A 163 -10.95 4.54 -1.16
N LEU A 164 -10.89 3.42 -0.44
CA LEU A 164 -10.09 2.26 -0.87
C LEU A 164 -10.63 1.59 -2.13
N GLN A 165 -11.96 1.48 -2.26
CA GLN A 165 -12.55 0.93 -3.47
C GLN A 165 -12.20 1.81 -4.66
N ARG A 166 -12.36 3.13 -4.51
CA ARG A 166 -12.04 4.09 -5.57
C ARG A 166 -10.58 4.04 -5.96
N LEU A 167 -9.67 3.99 -4.99
CA LEU A 167 -8.24 3.82 -5.23
C LEU A 167 -7.96 2.52 -5.98
N ALA A 168 -8.59 1.41 -5.60
CA ALA A 168 -8.39 0.12 -6.27
C ALA A 168 -8.86 0.15 -7.74
N GLU A 169 -10.03 0.75 -7.99
CA GLU A 169 -10.57 0.92 -9.34
C GLU A 169 -9.73 1.87 -10.20
N ALA A 170 -9.33 3.01 -9.63
CA ALA A 170 -8.47 4.00 -10.27
C ALA A 170 -7.10 3.40 -10.60
N ALA A 171 -6.47 2.70 -9.65
CA ALA A 171 -5.21 2.01 -9.85
C ALA A 171 -5.27 1.01 -11.01
N ALA A 172 -6.36 0.23 -11.09
CA ALA A 172 -6.57 -0.75 -12.15
C ALA A 172 -6.68 -0.13 -13.56
N ARG A 173 -7.21 1.10 -13.67
CA ARG A 173 -7.35 1.84 -14.94
C ARG A 173 -6.18 2.79 -15.25
N SER A 174 -5.32 3.05 -14.27
CA SER A 174 -4.22 4.00 -14.40
C SER A 174 -3.21 3.56 -15.47
N PRO A 175 -2.82 4.43 -16.42
CA PRO A 175 -1.72 4.14 -17.33
C PRO A 175 -0.41 3.92 -16.55
N ALA A 176 -0.10 4.85 -15.65
CA ALA A 176 1.03 4.75 -14.74
C ALA A 176 0.80 3.62 -13.72
N PRO A 177 1.80 2.77 -13.44
CA PRO A 177 1.69 1.74 -12.41
C PRO A 177 1.39 2.36 -11.04
N LEU A 178 0.22 2.01 -10.50
CA LEU A 178 -0.17 2.23 -9.11
C LEU A 178 -0.57 0.88 -8.53
N ILE A 179 0.19 0.37 -7.58
CA ILE A 179 -0.09 -0.90 -6.90
C ILE A 179 -0.51 -0.61 -5.47
N LEU A 180 -1.66 -1.14 -5.06
CA LEU A 180 -2.19 -1.03 -3.71
C LEU A 180 -2.03 -2.37 -2.99
N ILE A 181 -1.40 -2.38 -1.82
CA ILE A 181 -1.33 -3.53 -0.92
C ILE A 181 -1.93 -3.13 0.42
N ASN A 182 -2.99 -3.79 0.84
CA ASN A 182 -3.62 -3.59 2.14
C ASN A 182 -3.38 -4.78 3.06
N VAL A 183 -3.04 -4.54 4.33
CA VAL A 183 -2.71 -5.59 5.30
C VAL A 183 -3.62 -5.56 6.51
N LEU A 184 -4.19 -6.73 6.84
CA LEU A 184 -5.09 -6.92 7.98
C LEU A 184 -4.61 -8.04 8.90
N HIS A 185 -4.94 -7.90 10.19
CA HIS A 185 -4.49 -8.78 11.26
C HIS A 185 -5.46 -9.89 11.62
N GLN A 186 -6.73 -9.71 11.32
CA GLN A 186 -7.76 -10.71 11.50
C GLN A 186 -8.68 -10.68 10.30
N ASP A 187 -9.51 -11.72 10.19
CA ASP A 187 -10.58 -11.69 9.22
C ASP A 187 -11.45 -10.44 9.44
N MET A 188 -11.90 -9.90 8.32
CA MET A 188 -12.68 -8.69 8.21
C MET A 188 -13.99 -8.77 9.00
N ALA A 189 -14.55 -9.97 9.21
CA ALA A 189 -15.72 -10.19 10.05
C ALA A 189 -15.53 -9.69 11.50
N SER A 190 -14.29 -9.71 12.02
CA SER A 190 -14.00 -9.18 13.35
C SER A 190 -14.12 -7.66 13.42
N TYR A 191 -13.65 -6.94 12.40
CA TYR A 191 -13.75 -5.47 12.32
C TYR A 191 -15.17 -5.02 11.93
N ALA A 192 -15.85 -5.78 11.07
CA ALA A 192 -17.18 -5.46 10.55
C ALA A 192 -18.32 -5.50 11.59
N ARG A 193 -18.12 -6.19 12.74
CA ARG A 193 -19.14 -6.27 13.79
C ARG A 193 -19.52 -4.92 14.38
N GLY A 194 -18.60 -3.95 14.39
CA GLY A 194 -18.84 -2.59 14.89
C GLY A 194 -19.25 -1.57 13.81
N LEU A 195 -19.18 -1.92 12.52
CA LEU A 195 -19.41 -0.96 11.43
C LEU A 195 -20.92 -0.85 11.10
N PRO A 196 -21.42 0.33 10.66
CA PRO A 196 -22.74 0.45 10.06
C PRO A 196 -22.90 -0.46 8.83
N ARG A 197 -24.15 -0.82 8.49
CA ARG A 197 -24.42 -1.73 7.36
C ARG A 197 -23.86 -1.20 6.03
N ALA A 198 -24.04 0.08 5.74
CA ALA A 198 -23.50 0.70 4.53
C ALA A 198 -21.98 0.50 4.41
N MET A 199 -21.24 0.68 5.51
CA MET A 199 -19.80 0.53 5.54
C MET A 199 -19.34 -0.92 5.36
N ARG A 200 -20.12 -1.89 5.87
CA ARG A 200 -19.89 -3.33 5.60
C ARG A 200 -20.11 -3.69 4.13
N ASP A 201 -21.10 -3.06 3.49
CA ASP A 201 -21.42 -3.29 2.09
C ASP A 201 -20.31 -2.74 1.19
N GLU A 202 -19.84 -1.49 1.43
CA GLU A 202 -18.68 -0.91 0.73
C GLU A 202 -17.42 -1.76 0.91
N TRP A 203 -17.18 -2.25 2.11
CA TRP A 203 -16.05 -3.14 2.38
C TRP A 203 -16.12 -4.46 1.61
N THR A 204 -17.32 -4.98 1.38
CA THR A 204 -17.53 -6.18 0.57
C THR A 204 -17.23 -5.94 -0.90
N LYS A 205 -17.52 -4.74 -1.42
CA LYS A 205 -17.14 -4.34 -2.78
C LYS A 205 -15.62 -4.26 -2.94
N TRP A 206 -14.92 -3.66 -1.98
CA TRP A 206 -13.45 -3.61 -2.01
C TRP A 206 -12.82 -5.00 -2.09
N ARG A 207 -13.32 -5.97 -1.30
CA ARG A 207 -12.87 -7.37 -1.40
C ARG A 207 -13.02 -7.98 -2.79
N GLY A 208 -14.09 -7.62 -3.52
CA GLY A 208 -14.28 -8.07 -4.89
C GLY A 208 -13.31 -7.42 -5.88
N ALA A 209 -12.91 -6.17 -5.60
CA ALA A 209 -11.95 -5.43 -6.40
C ALA A 209 -10.49 -5.82 -6.13
N SER A 210 -10.17 -6.29 -4.92
CA SER A 210 -8.83 -6.73 -4.53
C SER A 210 -8.60 -8.23 -4.73
N THR A 211 -7.35 -8.60 -5.04
CA THR A 211 -6.94 -10.00 -5.09
C THR A 211 -6.32 -10.40 -3.74
N PRO A 212 -6.75 -11.48 -3.08
CA PRO A 212 -6.02 -12.00 -1.93
C PRO A 212 -4.61 -12.43 -2.36
N PHE A 213 -3.60 -12.12 -1.56
CA PHE A 213 -2.25 -12.60 -1.82
C PHE A 213 -2.26 -14.14 -1.84
N PRO A 214 -1.64 -14.79 -2.85
CA PRO A 214 -1.60 -16.24 -2.92
C PRO A 214 -0.74 -16.77 -1.76
N THR A 215 -1.41 -17.23 -0.70
CA THR A 215 -0.77 -18.01 0.35
C THR A 215 -0.70 -19.45 -0.14
N SER A 216 0.50 -20.03 -0.25
CA SER A 216 0.60 -21.47 -0.47
C SER A 216 -0.08 -22.16 0.70
N ASN A 217 -1.15 -22.91 0.43
CA ASN A 217 -1.88 -23.64 1.45
C ASN A 217 -0.99 -24.76 2.00
N ARG A 218 -0.15 -24.47 3.01
CA ARG A 218 0.61 -25.47 3.76
C ARG A 218 0.06 -25.48 5.19
N PRO A 219 -0.60 -26.56 5.65
CA PRO A 219 -1.25 -26.59 6.96
C PRO A 219 -0.31 -26.62 8.17
N ASN A 220 1.00 -26.41 8.03
CA ASN A 220 1.94 -26.39 9.14
C ASN A 220 3.21 -25.62 8.74
N MET A 221 3.28 -24.34 9.09
CA MET A 221 4.56 -23.69 9.37
C MET A 221 4.44 -23.07 10.76
N SER A 222 4.80 -23.87 11.76
CA SER A 222 5.22 -23.35 13.06
C SER A 222 6.40 -22.40 12.82
N CYS A 223 6.24 -21.16 13.24
CA CYS A 223 7.29 -20.16 13.33
C CYS A 223 8.37 -20.65 14.32
N THR A 224 9.35 -21.42 13.83
CA THR A 224 10.54 -21.80 14.60
C THR A 224 11.73 -21.95 13.66
N CYS A 225 12.25 -20.80 13.20
CA CYS A 225 13.69 -20.55 12.98
C CYS A 225 13.88 -19.14 12.40
N TRP A 226 13.85 -18.13 13.27
CA TRP A 226 14.36 -16.79 12.98
C TRP A 226 15.06 -16.28 14.25
N MET A 227 16.00 -17.06 14.77
CA MET A 227 17.03 -16.59 15.70
C MET A 227 18.31 -17.34 15.36
N GLY A 228 19.28 -16.60 14.84
CA GLY A 228 20.53 -17.15 14.33
C GLY A 228 21.49 -16.06 13.87
N ARG A 229 21.71 -15.07 14.73
CA ARG A 229 23.02 -14.58 15.19
C ARG A 229 22.81 -13.62 16.35
#